data_AF-A0A0X3BHM2-F1
#
_entry.id   AF-A0A0X3BHM2-F1
#
_cell.length_a   1.000
_cell.length_b   1.000
_cell.length_c   1.000
_cell.angle_alpha   90.00
_cell.angle_beta   90.00
_cell.angle_gamma   90.00
#
_symmetry.space_group_name_H-M   'P 1'
#
loop_
_entity.id
_entity.type
_entity.pdbx_description
1 polymer ?
#
loop_
_entity_poly.entity_id
_entity_poly.type
_entity_poly.pdbx_seq_one_letter_code
_entity_poly.pdbx_strand_id
1 'polypeptide(L)'
;MAALLAGLLFLHAPGAGAVQVLVVEPTPTEEPWEAGKMTVIVITGDQVPPQGVPIPSSWRDIEPEKCEPSEEDWAFIRDATTNLSEEEKTRFVTEVREIYAGESTLSQGEQDDLERRLGWYLVEATEGAGTAP
;
A
#
# COMPACT_ATOMS: atom_id res chain seq x y z
N MET A 1 -31.12 -17.16 9.75
CA MET A 1 -31.89 -16.17 10.53
C MET A 1 -31.21 -14.83 10.27
N ALA A 2 -31.71 -13.97 9.40
CA ALA A 2 -32.78 -12.99 9.64
C ALA A 2 -32.58 -12.21 10.96
N ALA A 3 -32.12 -10.95 10.93
CA ALA A 3 -32.99 -9.77 11.05
C ALA A 3 -32.19 -8.50 11.43
N LEU A 4 -32.44 -7.44 10.64
CA LEU A 4 -32.34 -6.00 11.00
C LEU A 4 -33.11 -5.69 12.28
N LEU A 5 -32.78 -4.58 12.97
CA LEU A 5 -33.67 -3.71 13.80
C LEU A 5 -32.82 -2.50 14.27
N ALA A 6 -32.90 -1.31 13.66
CA ALA A 6 -33.95 -0.28 13.77
C ALA A 6 -34.13 0.32 15.19
N GLY A 7 -33.51 1.50 15.38
CA GLY A 7 -34.05 2.74 15.95
C GLY A 7 -34.78 2.77 17.30
N LEU A 8 -34.46 3.77 18.13
CA LEU A 8 -35.46 4.44 18.96
C LEU A 8 -35.06 5.89 19.30
N LEU A 9 -35.89 6.80 18.80
CA LEU A 9 -36.04 8.21 19.16
C LEU A 9 -36.60 8.36 20.58
N PHE A 10 -36.12 9.37 21.32
CA PHE A 10 -36.81 10.12 22.38
C PHE A 10 -35.84 11.27 22.77
N LEU A 11 -36.20 12.51 23.07
CA LEU A 11 -37.44 13.13 23.51
C LEU A 11 -37.31 14.66 23.30
N HIS A 12 -38.45 15.31 23.10
CA HIS A 12 -38.66 16.72 22.77
C HIS A 12 -38.72 17.59 24.03
N ALA A 13 -38.19 18.83 24.00
CA ALA A 13 -38.78 19.97 24.72
C ALA A 13 -38.31 21.33 24.14
N PRO A 14 -39.18 22.36 24.09
CA PRO A 14 -38.97 23.60 23.34
C PRO A 14 -38.59 24.79 24.24
N GLY A 15 -37.83 25.74 23.70
CA GLY A 15 -37.53 27.01 24.37
C GLY A 15 -37.10 28.07 23.38
N ALA A 16 -38.00 29.02 23.11
CA ALA A 16 -37.78 30.18 22.25
C ALA A 16 -36.78 31.17 22.87
N GLY A 17 -35.94 31.82 22.05
CA GLY A 17 -35.24 33.03 22.49
C GLY A 17 -34.02 33.44 21.67
N ALA A 18 -34.24 34.41 20.79
CA ALA A 18 -33.33 35.50 20.37
C ALA A 18 -31.90 35.17 19.88
N VAL A 19 -31.68 35.50 18.60
CA VAL A 19 -30.38 35.76 17.99
C VAL A 19 -29.73 36.96 18.68
N GLN A 20 -28.54 36.80 19.25
CA GLN A 20 -27.52 37.86 19.31
C GLN A 20 -26.14 37.23 19.13
N VAL A 21 -25.52 37.56 17.99
CA VAL A 21 -24.09 37.36 17.77
C VAL A 21 -23.37 38.47 18.51
N LEU A 22 -22.55 38.13 19.50
CA LEU A 22 -21.50 39.04 19.97
C LEU A 22 -20.21 38.23 20.11
N VAL A 23 -19.24 38.63 19.30
CA VAL A 23 -17.86 38.13 19.26
C VAL A 23 -17.24 38.25 20.64
N VAL A 24 -16.73 37.14 21.18
CA VAL A 24 -15.80 37.13 22.31
C VAL A 24 -14.54 36.38 21.87
N GLU A 25 -13.47 37.16 21.83
CA GLU A 25 -12.06 36.78 21.62
C GLU A 25 -11.64 35.60 22.53
N PRO A 26 -10.98 34.55 22.02
CA PRO A 26 -10.49 33.49 22.89
C PRO A 26 -9.11 33.86 23.47
N THR A 27 -9.10 34.11 24.78
CA THR A 27 -7.93 34.11 25.67
C THR A 27 -7.38 32.68 25.83
N PRO A 28 -6.06 32.46 26.02
CA PRO A 28 -5.43 31.15 25.85
C PRO A 28 -5.59 30.28 27.09
N THR A 29 -5.82 28.98 26.90
CA THR A 29 -5.78 27.97 27.95
C THR A 29 -4.95 26.79 27.47
N GLU A 30 -3.83 26.56 28.14
CA GLU A 30 -2.99 25.36 27.97
C GLU A 30 -3.72 24.13 28.50
N GLU A 31 -3.66 22.99 27.80
CA GLU A 31 -3.90 21.63 28.31
C GLU A 31 -3.51 20.59 27.21
N PRO A 32 -3.28 19.31 27.56
CA PRO A 32 -2.00 18.64 27.31
C PRO A 32 -2.02 17.58 26.20
N TRP A 33 -0.81 17.32 25.68
CA TRP A 33 -0.38 16.26 24.75
C TRP A 33 -1.16 16.13 23.43
N GLU A 34 -0.58 16.67 22.36
CA GLU A 34 -1.05 16.47 20.97
C GLU A 34 -0.07 15.56 20.23
N ALA A 35 -0.64 14.63 19.45
CA ALA A 35 0.08 13.75 18.55
C ALA A 35 1.05 14.56 17.69
N GLY A 36 2.27 14.03 17.52
CA GLY A 36 3.41 14.60 16.80
C GLY A 36 3.18 15.96 16.16
N LYS A 37 3.69 17.02 16.81
CA LYS A 37 3.71 18.44 16.37
C LYS A 37 3.33 18.62 14.90
N MET A 38 2.03 18.67 14.62
CA MET A 38 1.51 19.10 13.32
C MET A 38 1.80 20.58 13.25
N THR A 39 2.97 20.92 12.71
CA THR A 39 3.34 22.32 12.50
C THR A 39 2.54 22.76 11.29
N VAL A 40 1.34 23.30 11.53
CA VAL A 40 0.56 23.95 10.49
C VAL A 40 1.31 25.23 10.14
N ILE A 41 2.18 25.14 9.14
CA ILE A 41 2.79 26.32 8.54
C ILE A 41 1.65 27.03 7.81
N VAL A 42 1.07 28.05 8.43
CA VAL A 42 0.15 28.96 7.75
C VAL A 42 1.01 29.79 6.81
N ILE A 43 1.06 29.39 5.53
CA ILE A 43 1.78 30.15 4.52
C ILE A 43 0.90 31.35 4.14
N THR A 44 1.07 32.47 4.84
CA THR A 44 0.53 33.78 4.44
C THR A 44 1.38 34.35 3.31
N GLY A 45 1.27 33.73 2.15
CA GLY A 45 1.86 34.17 0.89
C GLY A 45 1.03 33.54 -0.21
N ASP A 46 0.77 34.31 -1.28
CA ASP A 46 -0.09 33.92 -2.40
C ASP A 46 0.22 32.48 -2.82
N GLN A 47 -0.64 31.54 -2.42
CA GLN A 47 -0.42 30.10 -2.58
C GLN A 47 -0.72 29.76 -4.03
N VAL A 48 0.23 30.02 -4.93
CA VAL A 48 0.21 29.39 -6.25
C VAL A 48 0.53 27.92 -6.01
N PRO A 49 -0.40 26.98 -6.27
CA PRO A 49 -0.11 25.57 -6.17
C PRO A 49 1.11 25.25 -7.04
N PRO A 50 2.02 24.34 -6.61
CA PRO A 50 3.08 23.91 -7.48
C PRO A 50 2.45 23.44 -8.80
N GLN A 51 2.84 24.08 -9.91
CA GLN A 51 2.33 23.66 -11.20
C GLN A 51 2.87 22.25 -11.48
N GLY A 52 1.98 21.28 -11.61
CA GLY A 52 2.36 19.94 -12.04
C GLY A 52 3.05 20.01 -13.39
N VAL A 53 4.19 19.35 -13.54
CA VAL A 53 4.82 19.19 -14.85
C VAL A 53 3.96 18.22 -15.66
N PRO A 54 3.45 18.60 -16.84
CA PRO A 54 2.67 17.68 -17.65
C PRO A 54 3.56 16.51 -18.08
N ILE A 55 3.10 15.27 -17.87
CA ILE A 55 3.78 14.08 -18.40
C ILE A 55 3.83 14.23 -19.93
N PRO A 56 5.03 14.21 -20.54
CA PRO A 56 5.16 14.31 -21.99
C PRO A 56 4.30 13.26 -22.69
N SER A 57 3.61 13.63 -23.78
CA SER A 57 2.84 12.68 -24.57
C SER A 57 3.71 11.53 -25.07
N SER A 58 5.00 11.81 -25.35
CA SER A 58 6.00 10.81 -25.73
C SER A 58 6.22 9.71 -24.71
N TRP A 59 5.84 9.89 -23.44
CA TRP A 59 5.93 8.84 -22.42
C TRP A 59 4.72 7.92 -22.43
N ARG A 60 3.58 8.36 -22.98
CA ARG A 60 2.37 7.52 -23.09
C ARG A 60 2.52 6.44 -24.15
N ASP A 61 3.38 6.69 -25.14
CA ASP A 61 3.60 5.81 -26.29
C ASP A 61 4.83 4.90 -26.11
N ILE A 62 5.47 4.91 -24.94
CA ILE A 62 6.54 3.95 -24.62
C ILE A 62 5.86 2.61 -24.33
N GLU A 63 5.97 1.67 -25.26
CA GLU A 63 5.59 0.30 -24.98
C GLU A 63 6.46 -0.25 -23.85
N PRO A 64 5.86 -0.85 -22.80
CA PRO A 64 6.65 -1.50 -21.78
C PRO A 64 7.45 -2.62 -22.43
N GLU A 65 8.77 -2.58 -22.24
CA GLU A 65 9.61 -3.69 -22.63
C GLU A 65 9.18 -4.91 -21.82
N LYS A 66 8.72 -5.96 -22.52
CA LYS A 66 8.45 -7.25 -21.87
C LYS A 66 9.79 -7.92 -21.62
N CYS A 67 10.35 -7.69 -20.43
CA CYS A 67 11.48 -8.48 -19.96
C CYS A 67 10.95 -9.82 -19.44
N GLU A 68 11.03 -10.85 -20.28
CA GLU A 68 10.86 -12.23 -19.83
C GLU A 68 12.11 -12.66 -19.04
N PRO A 69 11.96 -13.31 -17.87
CA PRO A 69 13.12 -13.80 -17.14
C PRO A 69 13.87 -14.85 -17.95
N SER A 70 15.20 -14.71 -17.98
CA SER A 70 16.11 -15.63 -18.65
C SER A 70 16.27 -16.94 -17.88
N GLU A 71 16.86 -17.97 -18.51
CA GLU A 71 17.21 -19.21 -17.81
C GLU A 71 18.20 -18.99 -16.66
N GLU A 72 19.03 -17.94 -16.70
CA GLU A 72 19.89 -17.54 -15.58
C GLU A 72 19.06 -17.01 -14.40
N ASP A 73 18.05 -16.18 -14.66
CA ASP A 73 17.14 -15.68 -13.63
C ASP A 73 16.38 -16.83 -12.95
N TRP A 74 15.94 -17.81 -13.74
CA TRP A 74 15.27 -18.98 -13.20
C TRP A 74 16.20 -19.90 -12.42
N ALA A 75 17.46 -20.05 -12.86
CA ALA A 75 18.48 -20.77 -12.11
C ALA A 75 18.77 -20.08 -10.78
N PHE A 76 18.84 -18.74 -10.78
CA PHE A 76 18.98 -17.95 -9.55
C PHE A 76 17.81 -18.19 -8.59
N ILE A 77 16.56 -18.14 -9.06
CA ILE A 77 15.38 -18.42 -8.22
C ILE A 77 15.45 -19.84 -7.64
N ARG A 78 15.84 -20.82 -8.45
CA ARG A 78 16.03 -22.21 -7.98
C ARG A 78 17.06 -22.27 -6.85
N ASP A 79 18.19 -21.60 -6.99
CA ASP A 79 19.26 -21.57 -5.99
C ASP A 79 18.87 -20.80 -4.73
N ALA A 80 18.09 -19.70 -4.87
CA ALA A 80 17.58 -18.91 -3.76
C ALA A 80 16.64 -19.70 -2.83
N THR A 81 15.96 -20.72 -3.35
CA THR A 81 15.03 -21.56 -2.59
C THR A 81 15.72 -22.65 -1.74
N THR A 82 16.69 -22.25 -0.91
CA THR A 82 17.63 -23.15 -0.20
C THR A 82 16.99 -24.13 0.79
N ASN A 83 15.80 -23.82 1.31
CA ASN A 83 15.07 -24.67 2.26
C ASN A 83 14.15 -25.71 1.61
N LEU A 84 14.12 -25.78 0.27
CA LEU A 84 13.33 -26.76 -0.48
C LEU A 84 14.20 -27.94 -0.93
N SER A 85 13.60 -29.14 -1.02
CA SER A 85 14.22 -30.27 -1.73
C SER A 85 14.28 -30.02 -3.24
N GLU A 86 15.16 -30.71 -3.98
CA GLU A 86 15.32 -30.49 -5.43
C GLU A 86 14.04 -30.70 -6.25
N GLU A 87 13.18 -31.63 -5.83
CA GLU A 87 11.86 -31.85 -6.42
C GLU A 87 10.94 -30.64 -6.16
N GLU A 88 10.92 -30.15 -4.91
CA GLU A 88 10.13 -28.98 -4.53
C GLU A 88 10.62 -27.70 -5.20
N LYS A 89 11.94 -27.52 -5.36
CA LYS A 89 12.52 -26.41 -6.12
C LYS A 89 12.04 -26.43 -7.56
N THR A 90 12.11 -27.59 -8.20
CA THR A 90 11.66 -27.76 -9.58
C THR A 90 10.19 -27.43 -9.71
N ARG A 91 9.34 -27.97 -8.83
CA ARG A 91 7.91 -27.65 -8.80
C ARG A 91 7.66 -26.16 -8.57
N PHE A 92 8.33 -25.56 -7.58
CA PHE A 92 8.17 -24.14 -7.25
C PHE A 92 8.49 -23.23 -8.44
N VAL A 93 9.62 -23.46 -9.11
CA VAL A 93 10.01 -22.68 -10.29
C VAL A 93 9.03 -22.89 -11.45
N THR A 94 8.55 -24.11 -11.68
CA THR A 94 7.55 -24.39 -12.71
C THR A 94 6.25 -23.62 -12.46
N GLU A 95 5.69 -23.71 -11.25
CA GLU A 95 4.43 -23.02 -10.91
C GLU A 95 4.56 -21.51 -11.06
N VAL A 96 5.69 -20.94 -10.61
CA VAL A 96 5.95 -19.50 -10.77
C VAL A 96 6.09 -19.11 -12.25
N ARG A 97 6.76 -19.93 -13.08
CA ARG A 97 6.83 -19.70 -14.53
C ARG A 97 5.44 -19.70 -15.16
N GLU A 98 4.59 -20.65 -14.80
CA GLU A 98 3.21 -20.73 -15.30
C GLU A 98 2.36 -19.51 -14.87
N ILE A 99 2.58 -18.97 -13.67
CA ILE A 99 1.92 -17.73 -13.21
C ILE A 99 2.32 -16.56 -14.13
N TYR A 100 3.61 -16.33 -14.35
CA TYR A 100 4.07 -15.22 -15.20
C TYR A 100 3.73 -15.39 -16.68
N ALA A 101 3.61 -16.63 -17.17
CA ALA A 101 3.11 -16.93 -18.51
C ALA A 101 1.59 -16.72 -18.65
N GLY A 102 0.85 -16.59 -17.53
CA GLY A 102 -0.61 -16.54 -17.52
C GLY A 102 -1.26 -17.91 -17.82
N GLU A 103 -0.53 -19.00 -17.59
CA GLU A 103 -0.93 -20.37 -17.90
C GLU A 103 -1.26 -21.20 -16.64
N SER A 104 -1.06 -20.62 -15.44
CA SER A 104 -1.31 -21.31 -14.17
C SER A 104 -2.77 -21.73 -14.00
N THR A 105 -2.97 -22.95 -13.51
CA THR A 105 -4.29 -23.49 -13.15
C THR A 105 -4.65 -23.28 -11.68
N LEU A 106 -3.75 -22.68 -10.90
CA LEU A 106 -3.94 -22.39 -9.49
C LEU A 106 -4.98 -21.30 -9.27
N SER A 107 -5.65 -21.34 -8.12
CA SER A 107 -6.53 -20.25 -7.70
C SER A 107 -5.74 -18.98 -7.38
N GLN A 108 -6.38 -17.80 -7.43
CA GLN A 108 -5.71 -16.53 -7.15
C GLN A 108 -5.00 -16.52 -5.78
N GLY A 109 -5.60 -17.10 -4.74
CA GLY A 109 -4.97 -17.16 -3.43
C GLY A 109 -3.69 -18.01 -3.39
N GLU A 110 -3.67 -19.11 -4.14
CA GLU A 110 -2.47 -19.95 -4.28
C GLU A 110 -1.38 -19.24 -5.08
N GLN A 111 -1.75 -18.49 -6.13
CA GLN A 111 -0.82 -17.66 -6.88
C GLN A 111 -0.22 -16.57 -5.97
N ASP A 112 -1.05 -15.83 -5.23
CA ASP A 112 -0.63 -14.78 -4.30
C ASP A 112 0.35 -15.34 -3.23
N ASP A 113 0.11 -16.55 -2.74
CA ASP A 113 0.98 -17.20 -1.76
C ASP A 113 2.33 -17.62 -2.36
N LEU A 114 2.35 -18.12 -3.60
CA LEU A 114 3.57 -18.44 -4.33
C LEU A 114 4.39 -17.18 -4.64
N GLU A 115 3.75 -16.12 -5.11
CA GLU A 115 4.39 -14.83 -5.39
C GLU A 115 4.97 -14.19 -4.12
N ARG A 116 4.22 -14.24 -3.00
CA ARG A 116 4.73 -13.78 -1.70
C ARG A 116 5.95 -14.56 -1.26
N ARG A 117 5.94 -15.88 -1.47
CA ARG A 117 7.06 -16.77 -1.12
C ARG A 117 8.26 -16.52 -2.04
N LEU A 118 8.05 -16.27 -3.33
CA LEU A 118 9.08 -15.84 -4.27
C LEU A 118 9.74 -14.55 -3.79
N GLY A 119 8.95 -13.54 -3.43
CA GLY A 119 9.46 -12.28 -2.89
C GLY A 119 10.34 -12.48 -1.66
N TRP A 120 9.93 -13.35 -0.73
CA TRP A 120 10.75 -13.70 0.44
C TRP A 120 12.09 -14.33 0.06
N TYR A 121 12.11 -15.29 -0.88
CA TYR A 121 13.35 -15.91 -1.35
C TYR A 121 14.30 -14.92 -2.03
N LEU A 122 13.77 -14.00 -2.83
CA LEU A 122 14.57 -12.98 -3.51
C LEU A 122 15.23 -12.03 -2.50
N VAL A 123 14.49 -11.60 -1.47
CA VAL A 123 15.02 -10.75 -0.40
C VAL A 123 16.10 -11.49 0.38
N GLU A 124 15.83 -12.71 0.85
CA GLU A 124 16.82 -13.50 1.61
C GLU A 124 18.10 -13.76 0.80
N ALA A 125 17.98 -14.07 -0.49
CA ALA A 125 19.14 -14.34 -1.34
C ALA A 125 19.98 -13.08 -1.62
N THR A 126 19.38 -11.88 -1.57
CA THR A 126 20.07 -10.61 -1.88
C THR A 126 20.56 -9.87 -0.63
N GLU A 127 19.88 -10.01 0.51
CA GLU A 127 20.22 -9.38 1.79
C GLU A 127 21.01 -10.31 2.73
N GLY A 128 20.95 -11.63 2.52
CA GLY A 128 21.61 -12.64 3.36
C GLY A 128 23.14 -12.64 3.28
N ALA A 129 23.73 -11.95 2.29
CA ALA A 129 25.15 -11.65 2.26
C ALA A 129 25.43 -10.44 3.16
N GLY A 130 25.34 -10.63 4.48
CA GLY A 130 25.62 -9.59 5.46
C GLY A 130 26.91 -8.86 5.10
N THR A 131 26.80 -7.56 4.81
CA THR A 131 27.98 -6.69 4.78
C THR A 131 28.60 -6.74 6.16
N ALA A 132 29.74 -7.41 6.26
CA ALA A 132 30.59 -7.33 7.44
C ALA A 132 30.88 -5.83 7.71
N PRO A 133 30.87 -5.39 8.98
CA PRO A 133 31.15 -4.00 9.34
C PRO A 133 32.55 -3.55 8.91
#